data_AF-A0A163F1V5-F1
#
_entry.id   AF-A0A163F1V5-F1
#
_cell.length_a   1.000
_cell.length_b   1.000
_cell.length_c   1.000
_cell.angle_alpha   90.00
_cell.angle_beta   90.00
_cell.angle_gamma   90.00
#
_symmetry.space_group_name_H-M   'P 1'
#
loop_
_entity.id
_entity.type
_entity.pdbx_description
1 polymer ?
#
loop_
_entity_poly.entity_id
_entity_poly.type
_entity_poly.pdbx_seq_one_letter_code
_entity_poly.pdbx_strand_id
1 'polypeptide(L)'
;MTMVLIIFAINVVYVTFYTIRLILTMKGYRYAAAGLSMVEVVIYVVGLGLVLDNLNEIQNLIAYAIGYGLGVVIGSIIEEKMALGYVMVNVITEDIERKMVRAIRENGYGITDWEANGRDGARHAMQILTPKRYELKLYMLIKELDPKAFIITNEARTIHGGFWVKQVRKGKLFK
;
A
#
# COMPACT_ATOMS: atom_id res chain seq x y z
N MET A 1 -37.07 -1.55 -7.26
CA MET A 1 -36.20 -1.56 -6.06
C MET A 1 -35.16 -2.69 -6.09
N THR A 2 -35.56 -3.95 -6.23
CA THR A 2 -34.64 -5.10 -6.18
C THR A 2 -33.57 -5.07 -7.28
N MET A 3 -33.94 -4.72 -8.52
CA MET A 3 -32.99 -4.61 -9.63
C MET A 3 -31.93 -3.51 -9.42
N VAL A 4 -32.34 -2.36 -8.89
CA VAL A 4 -31.43 -1.23 -8.57
C VAL A 4 -30.34 -1.67 -7.59
N LEU A 5 -30.71 -2.44 -6.55
CA LEU A 5 -29.78 -2.96 -5.55
C LEU A 5 -28.81 -4.01 -6.13
N ILE A 6 -29.30 -4.87 -7.03
CA ILE A 6 -28.46 -5.87 -7.71
C ILE A 6 -27.44 -5.17 -8.62
N ILE A 7 -27.88 -4.20 -9.42
CA ILE A 7 -27.01 -3.40 -10.30
C ILE A 7 -25.97 -2.67 -9.46
N PHE A 8 -26.38 -2.04 -8.36
CA PHE A 8 -25.48 -1.38 -7.42
C PHE A 8 -24.42 -2.35 -6.88
N ALA A 9 -24.83 -3.50 -6.35
CA ALA A 9 -23.91 -4.46 -5.73
C ALA A 9 -22.91 -5.06 -6.74
N ILE A 10 -23.39 -5.48 -7.91
CA ILE A 10 -22.52 -5.99 -8.98
C ILE A 10 -21.52 -4.92 -9.42
N ASN A 11 -21.96 -3.67 -9.55
CA ASN A 11 -21.06 -2.61 -9.98
C ASN A 11 -20.00 -2.27 -8.92
N VAL A 12 -20.38 -2.24 -7.64
CA VAL A 12 -19.41 -2.09 -6.55
C VAL A 12 -18.35 -3.18 -6.63
N VAL A 13 -18.76 -4.44 -6.77
CA VAL A 13 -17.83 -5.58 -6.90
C VAL A 13 -16.94 -5.42 -8.13
N TYR A 14 -17.52 -5.14 -9.29
CA TYR A 14 -16.76 -4.92 -10.54
C TYR A 14 -15.68 -3.84 -10.36
N VAL A 15 -16.05 -2.67 -9.85
CA VAL A 15 -15.13 -1.53 -9.73
C VAL A 15 -14.08 -1.74 -8.64
N THR A 16 -14.42 -2.48 -7.57
CA THR A 16 -13.43 -2.92 -6.59
C THR A 16 -12.40 -3.85 -7.23
N PHE A 17 -12.82 -4.86 -8.02
CA PHE A 17 -11.91 -5.77 -8.71
C PHE A 17 -11.05 -5.04 -9.75
N TYR A 18 -11.64 -4.13 -10.51
CA TYR A 18 -10.94 -3.25 -11.47
C TYR A 18 -9.83 -2.45 -10.77
N THR A 19 -10.15 -1.84 -9.63
CA THR A 19 -9.21 -1.05 -8.81
C THR A 19 -8.06 -1.93 -8.33
N ILE A 20 -8.36 -3.10 -7.74
CA ILE A 20 -7.34 -4.04 -7.25
C ILE A 20 -6.43 -4.51 -8.39
N ARG A 21 -7.00 -4.85 -9.56
CA ARG A 21 -6.20 -5.23 -10.74
C ARG A 21 -5.24 -4.12 -11.16
N LEU A 22 -5.71 -2.88 -11.22
CA LEU A 22 -4.90 -1.72 -11.60
C LEU A 22 -3.68 -1.61 -10.67
N ILE A 23 -3.91 -1.70 -9.36
CA ILE A 23 -2.87 -1.67 -8.34
C ILE A 23 -1.89 -2.84 -8.49
N LEU A 24 -2.39 -4.08 -8.64
CA LEU A 24 -1.54 -5.26 -8.83
C LEU A 24 -0.63 -5.10 -10.06
N THR A 25 -1.15 -4.53 -11.14
CA THR A 25 -0.41 -4.24 -12.36
C THR A 25 0.67 -3.19 -12.12
N MET A 26 0.34 -2.10 -11.43
CA MET A 26 1.29 -1.03 -11.06
C MET A 26 2.43 -1.55 -10.17
N LYS A 27 2.11 -2.45 -9.23
CA LYS A 27 3.08 -3.12 -8.34
C LYS A 27 3.82 -4.29 -9.00
N GLY A 28 3.55 -4.62 -10.26
CA GLY A 28 4.29 -5.62 -11.03
C GLY A 28 3.84 -7.07 -10.84
N TYR A 29 2.72 -7.34 -10.16
CA TYR A 29 2.13 -8.68 -9.97
C TYR A 29 1.36 -9.13 -11.21
N ARG A 30 2.07 -9.27 -12.34
CA ARG A 30 1.48 -9.46 -13.69
C ARG A 30 0.54 -10.66 -13.79
N TYR A 31 0.91 -11.82 -13.24
CA TYR A 31 0.08 -13.04 -13.33
C TYR A 31 -1.16 -12.97 -12.43
N ALA A 32 -1.03 -12.40 -11.23
CA ALA A 32 -2.18 -12.20 -10.35
C ALA A 32 -3.16 -11.19 -10.95
N ALA A 33 -2.65 -10.10 -11.53
CA ALA A 33 -3.46 -9.13 -12.26
C ALA A 33 -4.20 -9.77 -13.45
N ALA A 34 -3.51 -10.60 -14.24
CA ALA A 34 -4.13 -11.30 -15.38
C ALA A 34 -5.23 -12.28 -14.94
N GLY A 35 -5.01 -13.07 -13.88
CA GLY A 35 -6.03 -13.95 -13.33
C GLY A 35 -7.24 -13.19 -12.81
N LEU A 36 -7.01 -12.06 -12.13
CA LEU A 36 -8.08 -11.19 -11.64
C LEU A 36 -8.88 -10.57 -12.80
N SER A 37 -8.21 -10.11 -13.87
CA SER A 37 -8.87 -9.59 -15.08
C SER A 37 -9.83 -10.60 -15.72
N MET A 38 -9.46 -11.88 -15.71
CA MET A 38 -10.28 -12.93 -16.32
C MET A 38 -11.61 -13.12 -15.57
N VAL A 39 -11.60 -13.00 -14.25
CA VAL A 39 -12.83 -13.05 -13.45
C VAL A 39 -13.60 -11.73 -13.58
N GLU A 40 -12.89 -10.60 -13.54
CA GLU A 40 -13.47 -9.26 -13.65
C GLU A 40 -14.24 -9.08 -14.95
N VAL A 41 -13.74 -9.55 -16.10
CA VAL A 41 -14.43 -9.36 -17.39
C VAL A 41 -15.77 -10.09 -17.43
N VAL A 42 -15.90 -11.24 -16.75
CA VAL A 42 -17.18 -11.96 -16.65
C VAL A 42 -18.19 -11.13 -15.84
N ILE A 43 -17.75 -10.56 -14.71
CA ILE A 43 -18.59 -9.67 -13.89
C ILE A 43 -18.99 -8.42 -14.68
N TYR A 44 -18.04 -7.84 -15.44
CA TYR A 44 -18.30 -6.68 -16.27
C TYR A 44 -19.36 -6.94 -17.33
N VAL A 45 -19.24 -8.04 -18.10
CA VAL A 45 -20.21 -8.36 -19.15
C VAL A 45 -21.60 -8.60 -18.57
N VAL A 46 -21.71 -9.34 -17.46
CA VAL A 46 -22.99 -9.58 -16.78
C VAL A 46 -23.57 -8.28 -16.22
N GLY A 47 -22.76 -7.47 -15.55
CA GLY A 47 -23.19 -6.21 -14.95
C GLY A 47 -23.61 -5.17 -15.99
N LEU A 48 -22.85 -5.05 -17.08
CA LEU A 48 -23.18 -4.16 -18.19
C LEU A 48 -24.49 -4.57 -18.86
N GLY A 49 -24.71 -5.87 -19.10
CA GLY A 49 -25.96 -6.38 -19.65
C GLY A 49 -27.18 -5.95 -18.82
N LEU A 50 -27.09 -6.11 -17.49
CA LEU A 50 -28.17 -5.72 -16.57
C LEU A 50 -28.48 -4.21 -16.60
N VAL A 51 -27.46 -3.37 -16.76
CA VAL A 51 -27.64 -1.92 -16.85
C VAL A 51 -28.26 -1.54 -18.20
N LEU A 52 -27.76 -2.12 -19.29
CA LEU A 52 -28.24 -1.85 -20.65
C LEU A 52 -29.70 -2.26 -20.83
N ASP A 53 -30.10 -3.40 -20.28
CA ASP A 53 -31.49 -3.88 -20.31
C ASP A 53 -32.46 -2.98 -19.54
N ASN A 54 -31.97 -2.14 -18.63
CA ASN A 54 -32.79 -1.28 -17.78
C ASN A 54 -32.44 0.22 -17.91
N LEU A 55 -31.98 0.65 -19.09
CA LEU A 55 -31.61 2.05 -19.39
C LEU A 55 -32.77 3.04 -19.31
N ASN A 56 -34.02 2.57 -19.46
CA ASN A 56 -35.20 3.43 -19.44
C ASN A 56 -35.46 4.05 -18.06
N GLU A 57 -34.77 3.58 -17.01
CA GLU A 57 -34.91 4.04 -15.63
C GLU A 57 -33.66 4.78 -15.15
N ILE A 58 -33.76 6.11 -15.01
CA ILE A 58 -32.68 6.98 -14.52
C ILE A 58 -32.15 6.52 -13.15
N GLN A 59 -32.99 5.89 -12.33
CA GLN A 59 -32.60 5.36 -11.02
C GLN A 59 -31.47 4.32 -11.11
N ASN A 60 -31.48 3.48 -12.17
CA ASN A 60 -30.43 2.49 -12.38
C ASN A 60 -29.10 3.14 -12.75
N LEU A 61 -29.14 4.22 -13.54
CA LEU A 61 -27.95 4.98 -13.89
C LEU A 61 -27.33 5.68 -12.68
N ILE A 62 -28.17 6.24 -11.80
CA ILE A 62 -27.72 6.84 -10.53
C ILE A 62 -27.09 5.78 -9.63
N ALA A 63 -27.75 4.62 -9.46
CA ALA A 63 -27.22 3.52 -8.67
C ALA A 63 -25.89 3.00 -9.25
N TYR A 64 -25.75 2.94 -10.57
CA TYR A 64 -24.49 2.62 -11.22
C TYR A 64 -23.42 3.66 -10.88
N ALA A 65 -23.69 4.96 -11.02
CA ALA A 65 -22.71 6.01 -10.72
C ALA A 65 -22.24 5.98 -9.25
N ILE A 66 -23.16 5.82 -8.30
CA ILE A 66 -22.83 5.73 -6.87
C ILE A 66 -22.06 4.44 -6.58
N GLY A 67 -22.49 3.31 -7.15
CA GLY A 67 -21.80 2.03 -7.00
C GLY A 67 -20.37 2.08 -7.53
N TYR A 68 -20.13 2.81 -8.61
CA TYR A 68 -18.79 3.04 -9.14
C TYR A 68 -17.92 3.80 -8.14
N GLY A 69 -18.39 4.95 -7.65
CA GLY A 69 -17.64 5.75 -6.67
C GLY A 69 -17.32 4.96 -5.40
N LEU A 70 -18.29 4.22 -4.88
CA LEU A 70 -18.11 3.38 -3.69
C LEU A 70 -17.12 2.24 -3.94
N GLY A 71 -17.20 1.60 -5.11
CA GLY A 71 -16.29 0.53 -5.51
C GLY A 71 -14.83 0.98 -5.59
N VAL A 72 -14.57 2.23 -6.03
CA VAL A 72 -13.22 2.83 -6.00
C VAL A 72 -12.74 3.01 -4.56
N VAL A 73 -13.56 3.57 -3.68
CA VAL A 73 -13.20 3.78 -2.27
C VAL A 73 -12.90 2.45 -1.58
N ILE A 74 -13.75 1.44 -1.76
CA ILE A 74 -13.54 0.11 -1.19
C ILE A 74 -12.28 -0.54 -1.77
N GLY A 75 -12.06 -0.43 -3.08
CA GLY A 75 -10.85 -0.94 -3.74
C GLY A 75 -9.58 -0.31 -3.17
N SER A 76 -9.58 1.01 -2.94
CA SER A 76 -8.47 1.73 -2.32
C SER A 76 -8.22 1.30 -0.86
N ILE A 77 -9.28 1.09 -0.08
CA ILE A 77 -9.14 0.59 1.31
C ILE A 77 -8.56 -0.83 1.33
N ILE A 78 -8.97 -1.68 0.39
CA ILE A 78 -8.42 -3.03 0.25
C ILE A 78 -6.93 -2.95 -0.08
N GLU A 79 -6.53 -2.06 -1.00
CA GLU A 79 -5.12 -1.83 -1.33
C GLU A 79 -4.28 -1.48 -0.11
N GLU A 80 -4.74 -0.50 0.67
CA GLU A 80 -4.04 -0.03 1.86
C GLU A 80 -3.85 -1.17 2.85
N LYS A 81 -4.88 -2.02 3.03
CA LYS A 81 -4.82 -3.21 3.89
C LYS A 81 -3.93 -4.32 3.34
N MET A 82 -3.84 -4.48 2.02
CA MET A 82 -2.96 -5.48 1.43
C MET A 82 -1.50 -5.15 1.69
N ALA A 83 -1.16 -3.89 1.98
CA ALA A 83 0.18 -3.43 2.40
C ALA A 83 1.30 -4.06 1.56
N LEU A 84 1.08 -4.11 0.25
CA LEU A 84 1.94 -4.82 -0.69
C LEU A 84 3.19 -4.00 -0.96
N GLY A 85 4.34 -4.66 -0.82
CA GLY A 85 5.64 -4.14 -1.21
C GLY A 85 6.50 -3.71 -0.04
N TYR A 86 7.53 -2.94 -0.38
CA TYR A 86 8.54 -2.46 0.55
C TYR A 86 8.65 -0.95 0.45
N VAL A 87 8.95 -0.34 1.58
CA VAL A 87 9.18 1.09 1.67
C VAL A 87 10.55 1.36 2.25
N MET A 88 11.22 2.37 1.68
CA MET A 88 12.46 2.92 2.19
C MET A 88 12.14 4.15 3.02
N VAL A 89 12.36 4.03 4.32
CA VAL A 89 12.21 5.11 5.30
C VAL A 89 13.56 5.77 5.50
N ASN A 90 13.66 7.04 5.13
CA ASN A 90 14.78 7.91 5.44
C ASN A 90 14.47 8.65 6.73
N VAL A 91 15.36 8.58 7.70
CA VAL A 91 15.22 9.27 8.99
C VAL A 91 16.42 10.17 9.20
N ILE A 92 16.18 11.42 9.56
CA ILE A 92 17.20 12.40 9.93
C ILE A 92 16.93 12.83 11.37
N THR A 93 17.94 12.69 12.24
CA THR A 93 17.85 12.93 13.68
C THR A 93 19.04 13.73 14.19
N GLU A 94 18.89 14.32 15.37
CA GLU A 94 19.97 14.90 16.20
C GLU A 94 20.73 13.84 17.02
N ASP A 95 20.37 12.56 16.95
CA ASP A 95 21.01 11.49 17.73
C ASP A 95 22.44 11.19 17.26
N ILE A 96 23.38 11.97 17.82
CA ILE A 96 24.83 11.84 17.60
C ILE A 96 25.39 10.54 18.24
N GLU A 97 24.75 10.03 19.30
CA GLU A 97 25.24 8.85 20.04
C GLU A 97 24.87 7.51 19.37
N ARG A 98 24.17 7.55 18.23
CA ARG A 98 23.70 6.39 17.47
C ARG A 98 22.84 5.43 18.32
N LYS A 99 22.14 5.92 19.34
CA LYS A 99 21.24 5.12 20.19
C LYS A 99 20.08 4.56 19.39
N MET A 100 19.49 5.40 18.52
CA MET A 100 18.41 5.05 17.63
C MET A 100 18.82 3.96 16.63
N VAL A 101 20.03 4.05 16.08
CA VAL A 101 20.57 3.02 15.17
C VAL A 101 20.67 1.67 15.87
N ARG A 102 21.12 1.62 17.13
CA ARG A 102 21.19 0.37 17.90
C ARG A 102 19.80 -0.18 18.19
N ALA A 103 18.90 0.64 18.72
CA ALA A 103 17.54 0.24 19.07
C ALA A 103 16.77 -0.31 17.85
N ILE A 104 16.87 0.35 16.69
CA ILE A 104 16.20 -0.11 15.46
C ILE A 104 16.84 -1.41 14.94
N ARG A 105 18.17 -1.58 15.04
CA ARG A 105 18.85 -2.85 14.69
C ARG A 105 18.46 -4.01 15.59
N GLU A 106 18.31 -3.77 16.90
CA GLU A 106 17.84 -4.76 17.88
C GLU A 106 16.41 -5.23 17.59
N ASN A 107 15.57 -4.32 17.09
CA ASN A 107 14.22 -4.65 16.58
C ASN A 107 14.24 -5.42 15.25
N GLY A 108 15.41 -5.77 14.72
CA GLY A 108 15.56 -6.62 13.54
C GLY A 108 15.45 -5.90 12.20
N TYR A 109 15.44 -4.57 12.20
CA TYR A 109 15.50 -3.78 10.96
C TYR A 109 16.96 -3.63 10.49
N GLY A 110 17.19 -3.78 9.19
CA GLY A 110 18.45 -3.37 8.59
C GLY A 110 18.55 -1.85 8.59
N ILE A 111 19.75 -1.30 8.77
CA ILE A 111 19.95 0.15 8.71
C ILE A 111 21.27 0.44 8.05
N THR A 112 21.24 1.33 7.07
CA THR A 112 22.42 2.02 6.55
C THR A 112 22.40 3.44 7.10
N ASP A 113 23.42 3.82 7.86
CA ASP A 113 23.53 5.14 8.50
C ASP A 113 24.76 5.91 8.00
N TRP A 114 24.65 7.24 7.95
CA TRP A 114 25.74 8.14 7.60
C TRP A 114 25.61 9.49 8.32
N GLU A 115 26.71 10.23 8.40
CA GLU A 115 26.74 11.58 8.96
C GLU A 115 26.27 12.59 7.92
N ALA A 116 25.38 13.49 8.33
CA ALA A 116 24.78 14.51 7.48
C ALA A 116 24.92 15.89 8.15
N ASN A 117 24.81 16.95 7.36
CA ASN A 117 24.84 18.33 7.87
C ASN A 117 23.50 18.99 7.57
N GLY A 118 22.82 19.45 8.62
CA GLY A 118 21.61 20.25 8.52
C GLY A 118 21.91 21.73 8.69
N ARG A 119 20.87 22.56 8.59
CA ARG A 119 20.96 24.01 8.84
C ARG A 119 21.50 24.32 10.24
N ASP A 120 21.03 23.59 11.23
CA ASP A 120 21.33 23.84 12.65
C ASP A 120 22.52 22.99 13.17
N GLY A 121 23.32 22.42 12.26
CA GLY A 121 24.53 21.67 12.60
C GLY A 121 24.51 20.20 12.18
N ALA A 122 25.37 19.40 12.81
CA ALA A 122 25.54 17.98 12.50
C ALA A 122 24.24 17.20 12.75
N ARG A 123 23.91 16.30 11.83
CA ARG A 123 22.75 15.42 11.85
C ARG A 123 23.20 14.00 11.57
N HIS A 124 22.41 13.04 12.01
CA HIS A 124 22.59 11.66 11.63
C HIS A 124 21.44 11.24 10.72
N ALA A 125 21.79 10.72 9.54
CA ALA A 125 20.82 10.27 8.56
C ALA A 125 20.90 8.75 8.43
N MET A 126 19.74 8.11 8.26
CA MET A 126 19.67 6.67 8.10
C MET A 126 18.59 6.24 7.13
N GLN A 127 18.86 5.13 6.45
CA GLN A 127 17.95 4.45 5.54
C GLN A 127 17.55 3.10 6.08
N ILE A 128 16.25 2.89 6.17
CA ILE A 128 15.63 1.69 6.69
C ILE A 128 14.66 1.18 5.63
N LEU A 129 14.94 0.02 5.07
CA LEU A 129 13.97 -0.68 4.24
C LEU A 129 13.01 -1.46 5.15
N THR A 130 11.71 -1.44 4.90
CA THR A 130 10.76 -2.22 5.71
C THR A 130 9.61 -2.68 4.84
N PRO A 131 9.01 -3.86 5.09
CA PRO A 131 7.75 -4.20 4.46
C PRO A 131 6.71 -3.12 4.80
N LYS A 132 5.88 -2.72 3.82
CA LYS A 132 4.87 -1.66 4.00
C LYS A 132 3.99 -1.89 5.24
N ARG A 133 3.65 -3.16 5.52
CA ARG A 133 2.85 -3.57 6.70
C ARG A 133 3.48 -3.17 8.05
N TYR A 134 4.80 -3.03 8.14
CA TYR A 134 5.52 -2.65 9.35
C TYR A 134 5.93 -1.17 9.38
N GLU A 135 5.56 -0.37 8.37
CA GLU A 135 5.88 1.06 8.29
C GLU A 135 5.38 1.80 9.54
N LEU A 136 4.12 1.60 9.92
CA LEU A 136 3.50 2.29 11.06
C LEU A 136 4.18 1.91 12.40
N LYS A 137 4.59 0.64 12.56
CA LYS A 137 5.32 0.18 13.75
C LYS A 137 6.70 0.85 13.83
N LEU A 138 7.41 0.94 12.69
CA LEU A 138 8.70 1.61 12.62
C LEU A 138 8.56 3.11 12.90
N TYR A 139 7.53 3.76 12.35
CA TYR A 139 7.23 5.16 12.60
C TYR A 139 7.00 5.45 14.10
N MET A 140 6.21 4.62 14.78
CA MET A 140 5.99 4.75 16.22
C MET A 140 7.28 4.59 17.02
N LEU A 141 8.10 3.60 16.68
CA LEU A 141 9.40 3.37 17.33
C LEU A 141 10.34 4.57 17.15
N ILE A 142 10.44 5.12 15.94
CA ILE A 142 11.28 6.31 15.69
C ILE A 142 10.79 7.50 16.51
N LYS A 143 9.47 7.74 16.54
CA LYS A 143 8.87 8.86 17.26
C LYS A 143 9.01 8.74 18.79
N GLU A 144 9.02 7.52 19.32
CA GLU A 144 9.29 7.26 20.74
C GLU A 144 10.74 7.57 21.11
N LEU A 145 11.69 7.25 20.21
CA LEU A 145 13.12 7.50 20.41
C LEU A 145 13.50 8.97 20.21
N ASP A 146 12.97 9.60 19.16
CA ASP A 146 13.17 11.02 18.85
C ASP A 146 11.91 11.64 18.24
N PRO A 147 11.12 12.40 19.04
CA PRO A 147 9.93 13.08 18.56
C PRO A 147 10.19 14.17 17.50
N LYS A 148 11.44 14.66 17.39
CA LYS A 148 11.86 15.68 16.41
C LYS A 148 12.48 15.07 15.16
N ALA A 149 12.57 13.75 15.07
CA ALA A 149 13.11 13.08 13.90
C ALA A 149 12.31 13.41 12.64
N PHE A 150 13.02 13.76 11.59
CA PHE A 150 12.45 13.99 10.27
C PHE A 150 12.39 12.68 9.50
N ILE A 151 11.20 12.29 9.04
CA ILE A 151 10.94 10.98 8.43
C ILE A 151 10.36 11.18 7.03
N ILE A 152 10.97 10.54 6.02
CA ILE A 152 10.44 10.46 4.66
C ILE A 152 10.34 8.99 4.25
N THR A 153 9.15 8.57 3.80
CA THR A 153 8.95 7.24 3.23
C THR A 153 8.89 7.31 1.70
N ASN A 154 9.67 6.47 1.02
CA ASN A 154 9.61 6.27 -0.44
C ASN A 154 9.27 4.81 -0.76
N GLU A 155 8.36 4.56 -1.68
CA GLU A 155 8.03 3.20 -2.10
C GLU A 155 9.11 2.61 -3.03
N ALA A 156 9.58 1.40 -2.70
CA ALA A 156 10.56 0.71 -3.51
C ALA A 156 9.84 -0.16 -4.56
N ARG A 157 9.98 0.20 -5.84
CA ARG A 157 9.36 -0.55 -6.95
C ARG A 157 10.11 -1.85 -7.29
N THR A 158 11.43 -1.80 -7.25
CA THR A 158 12.28 -2.96 -7.60
C THR A 158 13.47 -3.02 -6.66
N ILE A 159 13.71 -4.19 -6.05
CA ILE A 159 14.83 -4.42 -5.13
C ILE A 159 15.71 -5.52 -5.72
N HIS A 160 16.99 -5.21 -5.91
CA HIS A 160 18.00 -6.17 -6.39
C HIS A 160 19.16 -6.24 -5.40
N GLY A 161 19.46 -7.46 -4.91
CA GLY A 161 20.60 -7.70 -4.02
C GLY A 161 20.45 -7.17 -2.58
N GLY A 162 21.52 -7.29 -1.80
CA GLY A 162 21.61 -6.82 -0.41
C GLY A 162 21.25 -7.85 0.67
N PHE A 163 21.83 -7.67 1.86
CA PHE A 163 21.54 -8.43 3.09
C PHE A 163 20.03 -8.48 3.42
N TRP A 164 19.33 -7.42 3.02
CA TRP A 164 17.89 -7.21 3.10
C TRP A 164 17.02 -8.34 2.53
N VAL A 165 17.38 -8.91 1.37
CA VAL A 165 16.59 -9.99 0.73
C VAL A 165 16.65 -11.28 1.55
N LYS A 166 17.73 -11.48 2.34
CA LYS A 166 17.95 -12.69 3.15
C LYS A 166 17.31 -12.60 4.53
N GLN A 167 17.29 -11.42 5.16
CA GLN A 167 16.79 -11.25 6.54
C GLN A 167 15.27 -11.05 6.61
N VAL A 168 14.69 -10.31 5.65
CA VAL A 168 13.23 -10.17 5.52
C VAL A 168 12.56 -11.52 5.26
N ARG A 169 13.21 -12.41 4.47
CA ARG A 169 12.77 -13.79 4.25
C ARG A 169 12.94 -14.72 5.46
N LYS A 170 13.79 -14.38 6.44
CA LYS A 170 14.19 -15.28 7.55
C LYS A 170 13.52 -14.99 8.91
N GLY A 171 12.44 -14.21 8.96
CA GLY A 171 11.46 -14.41 10.02
C GLY A 171 11.79 -13.87 11.42
N LYS A 172 12.57 -12.79 11.57
CA LYS A 172 12.68 -12.09 12.88
C LYS A 172 11.69 -10.93 13.08
N LEU A 173 11.16 -10.33 12.01
CA LEU A 173 10.05 -9.36 12.09
C LEU A 173 8.67 -10.04 12.29
N PHE A 174 8.62 -11.36 12.08
CA PHE A 174 7.40 -12.16 12.05
C PHE A 174 7.25 -13.09 13.27
N LYS A 175 8.11 -12.93 14.29
CA LYS A 175 7.96 -13.57 15.60
C LYS A 175 7.38 -12.58 16.60
#